data_AF-A0A1S6U9I4-F1
#
_entry.id   AF-A0A1S6U9I4-F1
#
_cell.length_a   1.000
_cell.length_b   1.000
_cell.length_c   1.000
_cell.angle_alpha   90.00
_cell.angle_beta   90.00
_cell.angle_gamma   90.00
#
_symmetry.space_group_name_H-M   'P 1'
#
loop_
_entity.id
_entity.type
_entity.pdbx_description
1 polymer ?
#
loop_
_entity_poly.entity_id
_entity_poly.type
_entity_poly.pdbx_seq_one_letter_code
_entity_poly.pdbx_strand_id
1 'polypeptide(L)' 'MKLGRKLWFIIIIKLVIMFGVLKVFVFDNTLNSKFKSNQEKSDFVLLNLTKE' A
#
# COMPACT_ATOMS: atom_id res chain seq x y z
N MET A 1 31.73 17.19 2.27
CA MET A 1 31.11 15.84 2.39
C MET A 1 30.21 15.71 3.64
N LYS A 2 29.18 16.55 3.80
CA LYS A 2 28.20 16.47 4.92
C LYS A 2 26.77 16.83 4.49
N LEU A 3 26.64 17.74 3.52
CA LEU A 3 25.34 18.16 2.97
C LEU A 3 24.58 17.05 2.22
N GLY A 4 25.25 16.26 1.39
CA GLY A 4 24.58 15.21 0.59
C GLY A 4 23.92 14.12 1.44
N ARG A 5 24.57 13.69 2.54
CA ARG A 5 24.00 12.67 3.45
C ARG A 5 22.75 13.19 4.17
N LYS A 6 22.74 14.47 4.56
CA LYS A 6 21.58 15.09 5.21
C LYS A 6 20.40 15.24 4.25
N LEU A 7 20.65 15.61 2.99
CA LEU A 7 19.62 15.63 1.95
C LEU A 7 19.03 14.25 1.71
N TRP A 8 19.88 13.23 1.61
CA TRP A 8 19.42 11.85 1.37
C TRP A 8 18.53 11.33 2.51
N PHE A 9 18.86 11.67 3.76
CA PHE A 9 18.02 11.35 4.91
C PHE A 9 16.62 11.99 4.83
N ILE A 10 16.55 13.25 4.39
CA ILE A 10 15.27 13.95 4.17
C ILE A 10 14.46 13.28 3.05
N ILE A 11 15.12 12.89 1.96
CA ILE A 11 14.47 12.19 0.83
C ILE A 11 13.89 10.85 1.29
N ILE A 12 14.64 10.05 2.06
CA ILE A 12 14.15 8.78 2.59
C ILE A 12 12.94 8.99 3.49
N ILE A 13 13.00 9.93 4.43
CA ILE A 13 11.86 10.25 5.30
C ILE A 13 10.62 10.59 4.45
N LYS A 14 10.80 11.42 3.42
CA LYS A 14 9.71 11.79 2.51
C LYS A 14 9.15 10.58 1.76
N LEU A 15 10.01 9.67 1.29
CA LEU A 15 9.60 8.43 0.63
C LEU A 15 8.85 7.50 1.56
N VAL A 16 9.29 7.32 2.81
CA VAL A 16 8.58 6.50 3.81
C VAL A 16 7.21 7.10 4.12
N ILE A 17 7.11 8.43 4.26
CA ILE A 17 5.83 9.10 4.49
C ILE A 17 4.91 8.95 3.27
N MET A 18 5.40 9.18 2.05
CA MET A 18 4.60 8.97 0.83
C MET A 18 4.14 7.52 0.67
N PHE A 19 5.02 6.56 0.95
CA PHE A 19 4.69 5.14 0.88
C PHE A 19 3.71 4.73 1.97
N GLY A 20 3.84 5.29 3.17
CA GLY A 20 2.90 5.10 4.28
C GLY A 20 1.51 5.65 3.97
N VAL A 21 1.42 6.88 3.45
CA VAL A 21 0.15 7.49 3.04
C VAL A 21 -0.48 6.71 1.90
N LEU A 22 0.29 6.35 0.86
CA LEU A 22 -0.22 5.54 -0.25
C LEU A 22 -0.65 4.15 0.26
N LYS A 23 0.06 3.55 1.22
CA LYS A 23 -0.33 2.26 1.80
C LYS A 23 -1.64 2.39 2.58
N VAL A 24 -1.78 3.37 3.45
CA VAL A 24 -3.04 3.58 4.20
C VAL A 24 -4.18 3.90 3.23
N PHE A 25 -4.00 4.86 2.32
CA PHE A 25 -5.05 5.29 1.40
C PHE A 25 -5.41 4.23 0.35
N VAL A 26 -4.44 3.50 -0.19
CA VAL A 26 -4.71 2.42 -1.15
C VAL A 26 -5.25 1.20 -0.43
N PHE A 27 -4.62 0.72 0.65
CA PHE A 27 -5.03 -0.54 1.28
C PHE A 27 -6.30 -0.41 2.13
N ASP A 28 -6.46 0.65 2.94
CA ASP A 28 -7.71 0.84 3.69
C ASP A 28 -8.88 1.15 2.76
N ASN A 29 -8.69 2.05 1.79
CA ASN A 29 -9.81 2.49 0.95
C ASN A 29 -10.16 1.50 -0.17
N THR A 30 -9.24 0.61 -0.58
CA THR A 30 -9.49 -0.34 -1.71
C THR A 30 -9.64 -1.81 -1.29
N LEU A 31 -8.89 -2.29 -0.29
CA LEU A 31 -8.88 -3.73 0.06
C LEU A 31 -9.69 -4.06 1.31
N ASN A 32 -9.64 -3.22 2.34
CA ASN A 32 -10.38 -3.44 3.59
C ASN A 32 -11.80 -2.87 3.54
N SER A 33 -11.99 -1.70 2.90
CA SER A 33 -13.31 -1.09 2.78
C SER A 33 -14.30 -1.89 1.91
N LYS A 34 -13.81 -2.62 0.90
CA LYS A 34 -14.65 -3.48 0.05
C LYS A 34 -14.89 -4.89 0.58
N PHE A 35 -14.05 -5.41 1.47
CA PHE A 35 -14.15 -6.80 1.95
C PHE A 35 -13.93 -6.84 3.46
N LYS A 36 -15.02 -7.06 4.20
CA LYS A 36 -15.07 -7.09 5.66
C LYS A 36 -14.39 -8.33 6.26
N SER A 37 -14.26 -9.40 5.47
CA SER A 37 -13.63 -10.66 5.86
C SER A 37 -12.58 -11.08 4.85
N ASN A 38 -11.43 -11.57 5.33
CA ASN A 38 -10.39 -12.17 4.49
C ASN A 38 -10.92 -13.35 3.65
N GLN A 39 -11.99 -14.02 4.09
CA GLN A 39 -12.63 -15.13 3.36
C GLN A 39 -13.35 -14.63 2.09
N GLU A 40 -14.20 -13.60 2.19
CA GLU A 40 -14.89 -13.01 1.02
C GLU A 40 -13.91 -12.49 -0.03
N LYS A 41 -12.78 -11.94 0.42
CA LYS A 41 -11.73 -11.45 -0.48
C LYS A 41 -11.07 -12.60 -1.24
N SER A 42 -10.83 -13.74 -0.58
CA SER A 42 -10.21 -14.92 -1.18
C SER A 42 -11.16 -15.57 -2.19
N ASP A 43 -12.45 -15.69 -1.85
CA ASP A 43 -13.47 -16.23 -2.75
C ASP A 43 -13.68 -15.34 -3.98
N PHE A 44 -13.68 -14.02 -3.82
CA PHE A 44 -13.78 -13.09 -4.95
C PHE A 44 -12.58 -13.21 -5.90
N VAL A 45 -11.36 -13.34 -5.36
CA VAL A 45 -10.14 -13.52 -6.18
C VAL A 45 -10.16 -14.87 -6.89
N LEU A 46 -10.54 -15.95 -6.22
CA LEU A 46 -10.68 -17.27 -6.84
C LEU A 46 -11.70 -17.24 -7.99
N LEU A 47 -12.86 -16.62 -7.78
CA LEU A 47 -13.90 -16.49 -8.81
C LEU A 47 -13.41 -15.71 -10.04
N ASN A 48 -12.61 -14.67 -9.85
CA ASN A 48 -12.08 -13.84 -10.95
C ASN A 48 -10.85 -14.45 -11.63
N LEU A 49 -10.07 -15.31 -10.95
CA LEU A 49 -8.95 -16.03 -11.55
C LEU A 49 -9.41 -17.24 -12.40
N THR A 50 -10.60 -17.77 -12.13
CA THR A 50 -11.21 -18.86 -12.90
C THR A 50 -12.13 -18.37 -14.02
N LYS A 51 -12.49 -17.08 -14.02
CA LYS A 51 -13.10 -16.45 -15.19
C LYS A 51 -12.00 -16.11 -16.20
N GLU A 52 -11.91 -16.95 -17.21
CA GLU A 52 -11.05 -16.78 -18.40
C GLU A 52 -11.25 -15.44 -19.11
#